data_AF-A0AAX2RSI6-F1
#
_entry.id   AF-A0AAX2RSI6-F1
#
_cell.length_a   1.000
_cell.length_b   1.000
_cell.length_c   1.000
_cell.angle_alpha   90.00
_cell.angle_beta   90.00
_cell.angle_gamma   90.00
#
_symmetry.space_group_name_H-M   'P 1'
#
loop_
_entity.id
_entity.type
_entity.pdbx_description
1 polymer ?
#
loop_
_entity_poly.entity_id
_entity_poly.type
_entity_poly.pdbx_seq_one_letter_code
_entity_poly.pdbx_strand_id
1 'polypeptide(L)'
;MAKQIFFVTALTKAENVKAKLEAAIPEAELRFQLAPDRWMVYAEGPAGKLADQFGIRGDPFVGNGLVLALGSYAGRAPSALWEWIKARTE
;
A
#
# COMPACT_ATOMS: atom_id res chain seq x y z
N MET A 1 -3.99 -3.71 -16.87
CA MET A 1 -4.53 -2.48 -16.24
C MET A 1 -3.35 -1.59 -15.93
N ALA A 2 -3.49 -0.27 -16.04
CA ALA A 2 -2.41 0.65 -15.69
C ALA A 2 -2.07 0.57 -14.19
N LYS A 3 -0.81 0.81 -13.83
CA LYS A 3 -0.40 0.96 -12.43
C LYS A 3 -1.09 2.19 -11.84
N GLN A 4 -1.46 2.09 -10.57
CA GLN A 4 -2.00 3.22 -9.81
C GLN A 4 -1.54 3.15 -8.36
N ILE A 5 -1.72 4.25 -7.65
CA ILE A 5 -1.35 4.35 -6.25
C ILE A 5 -2.49 3.79 -5.39
N PHE A 6 -2.13 3.00 -4.38
CA PHE A 6 -3.03 2.52 -3.35
C PHE A 6 -2.53 2.96 -1.98
N PHE A 7 -3.48 3.30 -1.12
CA PHE A 7 -3.25 3.41 0.30
C PHE A 7 -3.54 2.06 0.96
N VAL A 8 -2.60 1.56 1.76
CA VAL A 8 -2.71 0.31 2.50
C VAL A 8 -2.57 0.61 3.97
N THR A 9 -3.51 0.12 4.78
CA THR A 9 -3.42 0.20 6.24
C THR A 9 -3.69 -1.16 6.85
N ALA A 10 -2.87 -1.56 7.81
CA ALA A 10 -3.10 -2.70 8.68
C ALA A 10 -3.74 -2.21 9.98
N LEU A 11 -4.85 -2.82 10.39
CA LEU A 11 -5.50 -2.53 11.68
C LEU A 11 -4.99 -3.47 12.78
N THR A 12 -4.47 -4.65 12.40
CA THR A 12 -3.85 -5.62 13.30
C THR A 12 -2.62 -6.22 12.66
N LYS A 13 -1.66 -6.67 13.49
CA LYS A 13 -0.47 -7.44 13.06
C LYS A 13 0.29 -6.78 11.90
N ALA A 14 0.58 -5.48 12.02
CA ALA A 14 1.19 -4.68 10.97
C ALA A 14 2.49 -5.28 10.39
N GLU A 15 3.34 -5.89 11.22
CA GLU A 15 4.57 -6.56 10.77
C GLU A 15 4.31 -7.75 9.83
N ASN A 16 3.25 -8.52 10.05
CA ASN A 16 2.88 -9.63 9.19
C ASN A 16 2.36 -9.14 7.84
N VAL A 17 1.52 -8.10 7.85
CA VAL A 17 1.01 -7.45 6.62
C VAL A 17 2.17 -6.83 5.86
N LYS A 18 3.12 -6.18 6.55
CA LYS A 18 4.34 -5.64 5.96
C LYS A 18 5.13 -6.73 5.25
N ALA A 19 5.39 -7.87 5.90
CA ALA A 19 6.13 -8.96 5.28
C ALA A 19 5.45 -9.48 4.00
N LYS A 20 4.11 -9.60 3.98
CA LYS A 20 3.36 -9.98 2.78
C LYS A 20 3.40 -8.90 1.69
N LEU A 21 3.28 -7.64 2.07
CA LEU A 21 3.37 -6.49 1.16
C LEU A 21 4.75 -6.43 0.50
N GLU A 22 5.82 -6.57 1.26
CA GLU A 22 7.20 -6.56 0.75
C GLU A 22 7.51 -7.78 -0.12
N ALA A 23 6.92 -8.94 0.17
CA ALA A 23 7.03 -10.12 -0.69
C ALA A 23 6.25 -9.97 -2.01
N ALA A 24 5.09 -9.31 -1.97
CA ALA A 24 4.26 -9.07 -3.16
C ALA A 24 4.78 -7.92 -4.04
N ILE A 25 5.47 -6.94 -3.42
CA ILE A 25 6.07 -5.77 -4.08
C ILE A 25 7.52 -5.65 -3.60
N PRO A 26 8.44 -6.45 -4.18
CA PRO A 26 9.83 -6.50 -3.74
C PRO A 26 10.59 -5.21 -4.03
N GLU A 27 10.21 -4.46 -5.07
CA GLU A 27 10.84 -3.20 -5.42
C GLU A 27 10.53 -2.14 -4.36
N ALA A 28 11.54 -1.79 -3.55
CA ALA A 28 11.40 -0.83 -2.47
C ALA A 28 10.92 0.55 -2.95
N GLU A 29 11.25 0.94 -4.19
CA GLU A 29 10.75 2.18 -4.77
C GLU A 29 9.23 2.14 -4.99
N LEU A 30 8.61 0.99 -5.26
CA LEU A 30 7.18 0.89 -5.51
C LEU A 30 6.33 0.97 -4.23
N ARG A 31 6.96 1.15 -3.07
CA ARG A 31 6.31 1.26 -1.78
C ARG A 31 6.88 2.42 -0.97
N PHE A 32 6.01 3.11 -0.24
CA PHE A 32 6.41 4.18 0.67
C PHE A 32 5.75 3.95 2.02
N GLN A 33 6.56 3.82 3.07
CA GLN A 33 6.05 3.61 4.42
C GLN A 33 5.72 4.96 5.07
N LEU A 34 4.44 5.17 5.40
CA LEU A 34 3.96 6.37 6.08
C LEU A 34 4.08 6.24 7.60
N ALA A 35 3.83 5.03 8.10
CA ALA A 35 3.85 4.66 9.51
C ALA A 35 4.10 3.14 9.63
N PRO A 36 4.33 2.59 10.84
CA PRO A 36 4.48 1.15 11.04
C PRO A 36 3.31 0.31 10.49
N ASP A 37 2.11 0.89 10.42
CA ASP A 37 0.84 0.26 10.03
C ASP A 37 0.26 0.79 8.70
N ARG A 38 0.96 1.70 8.01
CA ARG A 38 0.43 2.41 6.83
C ARG A 38 1.48 2.56 5.73
N TRP A 39 1.04 2.27 4.52
CA TRP A 39 1.87 2.33 3.33
C TRP A 39 1.12 2.94 2.16
N MET A 40 1.90 3.49 1.25
CA MET A 40 1.50 3.80 -0.11
C MET A 40 2.18 2.80 -1.03
N VAL A 41 1.45 2.24 -1.98
CA VAL A 41 2.02 1.28 -2.95
C VAL A 41 1.62 1.65 -4.36
N TYR A 42 2.53 1.48 -5.30
CA TYR A 42 2.28 1.67 -6.72
C TYR A 42 2.27 0.31 -7.40
N ALA A 43 1.07 -0.17 -7.73
CA ALA A 43 0.86 -1.54 -8.15
C ALA A 43 -0.18 -1.66 -9.26
N GLU A 44 -0.25 -2.83 -9.87
CA GLU A 44 -1.26 -3.18 -10.87
C GLU A 44 -2.38 -4.03 -10.27
N GLY A 45 -3.58 -3.87 -10.81
CA GLY A 45 -4.71 -4.72 -10.47
C GLY A 45 -5.76 -4.04 -9.58
N PRO A 46 -6.87 -4.72 -9.28
CA PRO A 46 -7.90 -4.19 -8.40
C PRO A 46 -7.46 -4.26 -6.94
N ALA A 47 -7.93 -3.32 -6.11
CA ALA A 47 -7.64 -3.28 -4.67
C ALA A 47 -7.96 -4.60 -3.95
N GLY A 48 -9.02 -5.29 -4.36
CA GLY A 48 -9.38 -6.60 -3.80
C GLY A 48 -8.30 -7.67 -4.01
N LYS A 49 -7.65 -7.70 -5.19
CA LYS A 49 -6.57 -8.65 -5.48
C LYS A 49 -5.34 -8.35 -4.63
N LEU A 50 -5.00 -7.07 -4.47
CA LEU A 50 -3.91 -6.64 -3.59
C LEU A 50 -4.21 -7.00 -2.13
N ALA A 51 -5.45 -6.80 -1.67
CA ALA A 51 -5.87 -7.17 -0.32
C ALA A 51 -5.77 -8.68 -0.06
N ASP A 52 -6.03 -9.51 -1.07
CA ASP A 52 -5.80 -10.96 -0.98
C ASP A 52 -4.31 -11.28 -0.91
N GLN A 53 -3.49 -10.66 -1.77
CA GLN A 53 -2.03 -10.86 -1.80
C GLN A 53 -1.34 -10.45 -0.49
N PHE A 54 -1.80 -9.35 0.13
CA PHE A 54 -1.26 -8.87 1.39
C PHE A 54 -1.79 -9.66 2.61
N GLY A 55 -2.67 -10.64 2.39
CA GLY A 55 -3.29 -11.44 3.46
C GLY A 55 -4.34 -10.69 4.28
N ILE A 56 -4.68 -9.45 3.90
CA ILE A 56 -5.61 -8.57 4.62
C ILE A 56 -7.05 -9.10 4.59
N ARG A 57 -7.46 -9.67 3.45
CA ARG A 57 -8.82 -10.18 3.23
C ARG A 57 -8.91 -11.70 3.35
N GLY A 58 -7.88 -12.40 2.86
CA GLY A 58 -7.91 -13.85 2.69
C GLY A 58 -7.35 -14.68 3.85
N ASP A 59 -6.54 -14.09 4.75
CA ASP A 59 -5.81 -14.84 5.78
C ASP A 59 -6.00 -14.22 7.19
N PRO A 60 -6.82 -14.82 8.06
CA PRO A 60 -7.06 -14.29 9.41
C PRO A 60 -5.81 -14.33 10.31
N PHE A 61 -4.77 -15.07 9.95
CA PHE A 61 -3.55 -15.18 10.73
C PHE A 61 -2.53 -14.08 10.39
N VAL A 62 -2.57 -13.54 9.18
CA VAL A 62 -1.70 -12.43 8.75
C VAL A 62 -2.12 -11.13 9.43
N GLY A 63 -3.37 -10.71 9.29
CA GLY A 63 -3.89 -9.47 9.88
C GLY A 63 -5.07 -8.94 9.07
N ASN A 64 -5.72 -7.89 9.58
CA ASN A 64 -6.79 -7.20 8.87
C ASN A 64 -6.39 -5.75 8.55
N GLY A 65 -7.14 -5.12 7.66
CA GLY A 65 -6.73 -3.86 7.06
C GLY A 65 -7.60 -3.43 5.90
N LEU A 66 -7.17 -2.39 5.21
CA LEU A 66 -7.83 -1.85 4.02
C LEU A 66 -6.80 -1.59 2.93
N VAL A 67 -7.22 -1.82 1.68
CA VAL A 67 -6.51 -1.38 0.48
C VAL A 67 -7.45 -0.48 -0.29
N LEU A 68 -7.06 0.78 -0.50
CA LEU A 68 -7.87 1.80 -1.14
C LEU A 68 -7.15 2.29 -2.40
N ALA A 69 -7.82 2.24 -3.55
CA ALA A 69 -7.32 2.88 -4.76
C ALA A 69 -7.45 4.40 -4.64
N LEU A 70 -6.38 5.13 -4.94
CA LEU A 70 -6.41 6.59 -4.88
C LEU A 70 -7.01 7.18 -6.15
N GLY A 71 -8.14 7.87 -5.99
CA GLY A 71 -8.73 8.72 -7.04
C GLY A 71 -8.31 10.19 -6.94
N SER A 72 -8.08 10.68 -5.72
CA SER A 72 -7.61 12.05 -5.46
C SER A 72 -6.89 12.12 -4.12
N TYR A 73 -6.01 13.10 -3.95
CA TYR A 73 -5.26 13.33 -2.72
C TYR A 73 -5.22 14.83 -2.39
N ALA A 74 -5.35 15.16 -1.11
CA ALA A 74 -5.22 16.53 -0.59
C ALA A 74 -4.84 16.48 0.89
N GLY A 75 -4.00 17.42 1.36
CA GLY A 75 -3.67 17.53 2.78
C GLY A 75 -2.25 18.02 3.04
N ARG A 76 -1.79 17.83 4.28
CA ARG A 76 -0.41 18.06 4.70
C ARG A 76 0.27 16.72 4.97
N ALA A 77 1.43 16.52 4.37
CA ALA A 77 2.24 15.32 4.53
C ALA A 77 3.73 15.68 4.37
N PRO A 78 4.67 14.81 4.78
CA PRO A 78 6.10 15.02 4.56
C PRO A 78 6.43 15.26 3.08
N SER A 79 7.42 16.11 2.80
CA SER A 79 7.86 16.44 1.43
C SER A 79 8.21 15.19 0.62
N ALA A 80 8.89 14.22 1.24
CA ALA A 80 9.27 12.96 0.62
C ALA A 80 8.09 12.16 0.08
N LEU A 81 6.91 12.24 0.71
CA LEU A 81 5.70 11.58 0.19
C LEU A 81 5.24 12.26 -1.11
N TRP A 82 5.23 13.59 -1.14
CA TRP A 82 4.80 14.33 -2.34
C TRP A 82 5.74 14.09 -3.51
N GLU A 83 7.04 14.07 -3.26
CA GLU A 83 8.05 13.71 -4.27
C GLU A 83 7.84 12.29 -4.78
N TRP A 84 7.56 11.34 -3.88
CA TRP A 84 7.26 9.96 -4.26
C TRP A 84 5.98 9.86 -5.10
N ILE A 85 4.90 10.56 -4.75
CA ILE A 85 3.66 10.56 -5.53
C ILE A 85 3.92 11.15 -6.93
N LYS A 86 4.56 12.31 -7.01
CA LYS A 86 4.86 13.00 -8.28
C LYS A 86 5.64 12.11 -9.24
N ALA A 87 6.70 11.48 -8.77
CA ALA A 87 7.54 10.57 -9.58
C ALA A 87 6.80 9.34 -10.16
N ARG A 88 5.54 9.09 -9.78
CA ARG A 88 4.69 7.98 -10.27
C ARG A 88 3.49 8.44 -11.09
N THR A 89 3.11 9.71 -10.97
CA THR A 89 1.93 10.27 -11.65
C THR A 89 2.29 11.23 -12.78
N GLU A 90 3.51 11.75 -12.80
CA GLU A 90 4.10 12.58 -13.86
C GLU A 90 5.01 11.73 -14.77
#